data_AF-A0A5C5VPI0-F1
#
_entry.id   AF-A0A5C5VPI0-F1
#
_cell.length_a   1.000
_cell.length_b   1.000
_cell.length_c   1.000
_cell.angle_alpha   90.00
_cell.angle_beta   90.00
_cell.angle_gamma   90.00
#
_symmetry.space_group_name_H-M   'P 1'
#
loop_
_entity.id
_entity.type
_entity.pdbx_description
1 polymer ?
#
loop_
_entity_poly.entity_id
_entity_poly.type
_entity_poly.pdbx_seq_one_letter_code
_entity_poly.pdbx_strand_id
1 'polypeptide(L)'
;MQPSDIQSGPSKSRGVTAFRDYLEYVQTGFLPKRTVNQDRPMESPFEEAVARVVSELGYEVVPQVGVAGYFIDLGIREPGKENFLLGVECDGATYHSSKSARDRDRLREEVIRSRGWELHRIWSTDWYLNQKHEQERLAKRIAELASPAVQA
;
A
#
# COMPACT_ATOMS: atom_id res chain seq x y z
N MET A 1 -1.51 0.65 34.67
CA MET A 1 -0.36 0.76 33.76
C MET A 1 -0.63 1.94 32.85
N GLN A 2 0.21 2.96 32.89
CA GLN A 2 0.10 4.19 32.10
C GLN A 2 0.96 4.06 30.83
N PRO A 3 0.62 4.74 29.73
CA PRO A 3 1.47 4.79 28.53
C PRO A 3 2.90 5.27 28.84
N SER A 4 3.04 6.21 29.77
CA SER A 4 4.32 6.73 30.25
C SER A 4 5.22 5.67 30.91
N ASP A 5 4.64 4.57 31.38
CA ASP A 5 5.38 3.47 32.02
C ASP A 5 6.10 2.60 30.97
N ILE A 6 5.78 2.77 29.68
CA ILE A 6 6.32 1.97 28.59
C ILE A 6 7.44 2.73 27.88
N GLN A 7 8.67 2.24 28.04
CA GLN A 7 9.82 2.74 27.31
C GLN A 7 9.81 2.26 25.86
N SER A 8 9.27 3.09 24.97
CA SER A 8 9.27 2.92 23.51
C SER A 8 10.35 3.78 22.84
N GLY A 9 10.80 3.39 21.65
CA GLY A 9 11.75 4.17 20.84
C GLY A 9 12.23 3.39 19.62
N PRO A 10 13.12 3.96 18.79
CA PRO A 10 13.64 3.31 17.57
C PRO A 10 14.35 1.97 17.85
N SER A 11 14.93 1.82 19.04
CA SER A 11 15.65 0.62 19.48
C SER A 11 14.76 -0.43 20.16
N LYS A 12 13.46 -0.18 20.32
CA LYS A 12 12.52 -1.08 21.00
C LYS A 12 11.68 -1.85 19.99
N SER A 13 11.16 -2.99 20.40
CA SER A 13 10.36 -3.83 19.51
C SER A 13 9.06 -3.11 19.11
N ARG A 14 8.59 -3.40 17.89
CA ARG A 14 7.38 -2.77 17.34
C ARG A 14 6.14 -2.98 18.22
N GLY A 15 6.07 -4.12 18.91
CA GLY A 15 4.98 -4.46 19.83
C GLY A 15 4.95 -3.62 21.10
N VAL A 16 6.11 -3.27 21.66
CA VAL A 16 6.19 -2.39 22.85
C VAL A 16 5.64 -1.01 22.51
N THR A 17 6.02 -0.46 21.36
CA THR A 17 5.48 0.84 20.90
C THR A 17 3.99 0.75 20.59
N ALA A 18 3.54 -0.31 19.90
CA ALA A 18 2.12 -0.48 19.58
C ALA A 18 1.25 -0.60 20.85
N PHE A 19 1.74 -1.28 21.89
CA PHE A 19 1.02 -1.40 23.15
C PHE A 19 0.92 -0.07 23.89
N ARG A 20 1.99 0.73 23.90
CA ARG A 20 1.97 2.09 24.41
C ARG A 20 0.94 2.96 23.69
N ASP A 21 0.98 2.98 22.36
CA ASP A 21 0.09 3.80 21.53
C ASP A 21 -1.39 3.38 21.73
N TYR A 22 -1.64 2.09 21.92
CA TYR A 22 -2.97 1.57 22.28
C TYR A 22 -3.44 2.09 23.64
N LEU A 23 -2.61 2.05 24.67
CA LEU A 23 -2.97 2.59 25.99
C LEU A 23 -3.23 4.09 25.93
N GLU A 24 -2.45 4.83 25.14
CA GLU A 24 -2.65 6.27 24.93
C GLU A 24 -3.99 6.55 24.25
N TYR A 25 -4.37 5.76 23.25
CA TYR A 25 -5.67 5.85 22.61
C TYR A 25 -6.83 5.51 23.53
N VAL A 26 -6.73 4.45 24.35
CA VAL A 26 -7.77 4.11 25.31
C VAL A 26 -8.03 5.26 26.29
N GLN A 27 -7.01 6.06 26.60
CA GLN A 27 -7.13 7.19 27.52
C GLN A 27 -7.62 8.48 26.85
N THR A 28 -7.15 8.76 25.64
CA THR A 28 -7.33 10.07 24.99
C THR A 28 -8.35 10.04 23.85
N GLY A 29 -8.73 8.84 23.39
CA GLY A 29 -9.46 8.65 22.13
C GLY A 29 -8.61 8.95 20.89
N PHE A 30 -7.32 9.28 21.05
CA PHE A 30 -6.43 9.67 19.97
C PHE A 30 -5.32 8.64 19.79
N LEU A 31 -5.21 8.10 18.58
CA LEU A 31 -4.12 7.22 18.19
C LEU A 31 -3.11 8.10 17.44
N PRO A 32 -1.89 8.30 17.96
CA PRO A 32 -0.89 9.09 17.26
C PRO A 32 -0.65 8.51 15.87
N LYS A 33 -0.74 9.37 14.85
CA LYS A 33 -0.47 8.99 13.45
C LYS A 33 0.94 8.44 13.38
N ARG A 34 1.07 7.11 13.26
CA ARG A 34 2.30 6.52 12.75
C ARG A 34 2.28 6.72 11.25
N THR A 35 3.27 7.44 10.76
CA THR A 35 3.69 7.32 9.37
C THR A 35 3.80 5.82 9.10
N VAL A 36 3.05 5.31 8.12
CA VAL A 36 3.38 4.03 7.48
C VAL A 36 4.89 4.06 7.24
N ASN A 37 5.61 2.94 7.33
CA ASN A 37 7.03 2.92 6.96
C ASN A 37 7.15 3.34 5.48
N GLN A 38 7.19 4.65 5.23
CA GLN A 38 7.22 5.30 3.92
C GLN A 38 8.64 5.29 3.34
N ASP A 39 9.60 4.70 4.07
CA ASP A 39 11.02 4.71 3.73
C ASP A 39 11.45 3.48 2.92
N ARG A 40 10.51 2.61 2.52
CA ARG A 40 10.84 1.48 1.65
C ARG A 40 10.85 1.94 0.21
N PRO A 41 11.97 1.81 -0.53
CA PRO A 41 12.00 2.19 -1.94
C PRO A 41 11.17 1.20 -2.76
N MET A 42 10.84 1.61 -4.00
CA MET A 42 10.40 0.67 -5.03
C MET A 42 11.52 -0.34 -5.30
N GLU A 43 11.15 -1.58 -5.60
CA GLU A 43 12.10 -2.68 -5.74
C GLU A 43 12.47 -2.97 -7.20
N SER A 44 11.81 -2.31 -8.17
CA SER A 44 12.07 -2.52 -9.60
C SER A 44 11.84 -1.28 -10.47
N PRO A 45 12.53 -1.17 -11.63
CA PRO A 45 12.25 -0.14 -12.63
C PRO A 45 10.82 -0.20 -13.21
N PHE A 46 10.19 -1.37 -13.14
CA PHE A 46 8.80 -1.55 -13.56
C PHE A 46 7.86 -0.82 -12.60
N GLU A 47 8.03 -0.99 -11.28
CA GLU A 47 7.30 -0.21 -10.28
C GLU A 47 7.51 1.30 -10.47
N GLU A 48 8.75 1.73 -10.70
CA GLU A 48 9.05 3.16 -10.98
C GLU A 48 8.30 3.68 -12.21
N ALA A 49 8.20 2.88 -13.27
CA ALA A 49 7.47 3.25 -14.48
C ALA A 49 5.96 3.36 -14.23
N VAL A 50 5.38 2.44 -13.45
CA VAL A 50 3.97 2.49 -13.06
C VAL A 50 3.71 3.69 -12.15
N ALA A 51 4.55 3.91 -11.13
CA ALA A 51 4.46 5.04 -10.21
C ALA A 51 4.53 6.39 -10.92
N ARG A 52 5.38 6.50 -11.96
CA ARG A 52 5.46 7.71 -12.79
C ARG A 52 4.14 8.01 -13.48
N VAL A 53 3.50 7.01 -14.10
CA VAL A 53 2.21 7.20 -14.77
C VAL A 53 1.15 7.66 -13.78
N VAL A 54 1.09 7.04 -12.59
CA VAL A 54 0.15 7.47 -11.55
C VAL A 54 0.43 8.90 -11.07
N SER A 55 1.71 9.28 -10.94
CA SER A 55 2.11 10.64 -10.57
C SER A 55 1.74 11.66 -11.66
N GLU A 56 1.92 11.32 -12.93
CA GLU A 56 1.53 12.15 -14.09
C GLU A 56 0.00 12.34 -14.17
N LEU A 57 -0.78 11.39 -13.66
CA LEU A 57 -2.23 11.52 -13.48
C LEU A 57 -2.62 12.41 -12.28
N GLY A 58 -1.65 12.90 -11.51
CA GLY A 58 -1.88 13.80 -10.38
C GLY A 58 -2.17 13.11 -9.05
N TYR A 59 -1.85 11.82 -8.90
CA TYR A 59 -2.04 11.08 -7.65
C TYR A 59 -0.71 10.87 -6.92
N GLU A 60 -0.78 10.74 -5.60
CA GLU A 60 0.39 10.41 -4.79
C GLU A 60 0.59 8.89 -4.75
N VAL A 61 1.85 8.46 -4.85
CA VAL A 61 2.25 7.05 -4.80
C VAL A 61 3.11 6.82 -3.56
N VAL A 62 2.73 5.82 -2.77
CA VAL A 62 3.50 5.37 -1.59
C VAL A 62 3.98 3.94 -1.86
N PRO A 63 5.28 3.69 -1.94
CA PRO A 63 5.81 2.35 -2.16
C PRO A 63 5.62 1.45 -0.92
N GLN A 64 5.51 0.14 -1.16
CA GLN A 64 5.64 -0.94 -0.19
C GLN A 64 4.74 -0.76 1.05
N VAL A 65 3.45 -0.52 0.81
CA VAL A 65 2.45 -0.28 1.86
C VAL A 65 2.06 -1.59 2.53
N GLY A 66 2.29 -1.70 3.83
CA GLY A 66 1.85 -2.86 4.60
C GLY A 66 2.76 -3.19 5.78
N VAL A 67 2.65 -4.42 6.29
CA VAL A 67 3.39 -4.88 7.49
C VAL A 67 3.71 -6.37 7.42
N ALA A 68 4.78 -6.78 8.12
CA ALA A 68 5.08 -8.18 8.42
C ALA A 68 5.09 -9.12 7.19
N GLY A 69 5.60 -8.66 6.04
CA GLY A 69 5.68 -9.45 4.81
C GLY A 69 4.44 -9.38 3.92
N TYR A 70 3.38 -8.71 4.38
CA TYR A 70 2.21 -8.38 3.57
C TYR A 70 2.35 -6.95 3.10
N PHE A 71 2.99 -6.76 1.95
CA PHE A 71 3.16 -5.46 1.32
C PHE A 71 2.39 -5.43 -0.01
N ILE A 72 1.87 -4.26 -0.31
CA ILE A 72 1.35 -3.86 -1.61
C ILE A 72 2.44 -3.01 -2.24
N ASP A 73 2.80 -3.28 -3.48
CA ASP A 73 3.97 -2.65 -4.11
C ASP A 73 3.83 -1.14 -4.18
N LEU A 74 2.64 -0.65 -4.57
CA LEU A 74 2.34 0.78 -4.63
C LEU A 74 0.94 1.07 -4.05
N GLY A 75 0.85 1.90 -3.02
CA GLY A 75 -0.40 2.48 -2.55
C GLY A 75 -0.66 3.83 -3.22
N ILE A 76 -1.82 3.98 -3.86
CA ILE A 76 -2.23 5.20 -4.55
C ILE A 76 -3.19 5.97 -3.66
N ARG A 77 -3.00 7.29 -3.54
CA ARG A 77 -3.93 8.17 -2.83
C ARG A 77 -4.12 9.49 -3.56
N GLU A 78 -5.28 10.11 -3.36
CA GLU A 78 -5.52 11.47 -3.83
C GLU A 78 -4.63 12.45 -3.05
N PRO A 79 -4.13 13.53 -3.70
CA PRO A 79 -3.32 14.53 -3.03
C PRO A 79 -4.00 15.10 -1.80
N GLY A 80 -3.27 15.18 -0.69
CA GLY A 80 -3.78 15.69 0.59
C GLY A 80 -4.78 14.76 1.32
N LYS A 81 -5.09 13.58 0.78
CA LYS A 81 -5.85 12.54 1.50
C LYS A 81 -4.91 11.54 2.17
N GLU A 82 -5.33 11.07 3.34
CA GLU A 82 -4.57 10.07 4.11
C GLU A 82 -4.91 8.64 3.69
N ASN A 83 -6.15 8.42 3.23
CA ASN A 83 -6.62 7.10 2.86
C ASN A 83 -6.13 6.71 1.47
N PHE A 84 -5.75 5.45 1.33
CA PHE A 84 -5.42 4.87 0.04
C PHE A 84 -6.70 4.60 -0.76
N LEU A 85 -6.62 4.96 -2.03
CA LEU A 85 -7.64 4.73 -3.03
C LEU A 85 -7.54 3.32 -3.62
N LEU A 86 -6.30 2.92 -3.94
CA LEU A 86 -6.01 1.71 -4.68
C LEU A 86 -4.64 1.19 -4.28
N GLY A 87 -4.51 -0.12 -4.12
CA GLY A 87 -3.23 -0.80 -4.13
C GLY A 87 -2.91 -1.31 -5.53
N VAL A 88 -1.71 -1.07 -6.02
CA VAL A 88 -1.20 -1.63 -7.27
C VAL A 88 -0.16 -2.69 -6.97
N GLU A 89 -0.31 -3.84 -7.60
CA GLU A 89 0.64 -4.95 -7.51
C GLU A 89 1.35 -5.13 -8.85
N CYS A 90 2.67 -5.03 -8.81
CA CYS A 90 3.57 -5.31 -9.90
C CYS A 90 4.15 -6.70 -9.68
N ASP A 91 4.14 -7.57 -10.68
CA ASP A 91 4.95 -8.78 -10.59
C ASP A 91 6.44 -8.43 -10.56
N GLY A 92 7.12 -8.88 -9.50
CA GLY A 92 8.57 -8.89 -9.46
C GLY A 92 9.14 -9.94 -10.41
N ALA A 93 10.38 -9.72 -10.89
CA ALA A 93 11.09 -10.57 -11.84
C ALA A 93 11.32 -12.05 -11.41
N THR A 94 10.85 -12.44 -10.21
CA THR A 94 11.08 -13.78 -9.64
C THR A 94 9.76 -14.56 -9.57
N TYR A 95 9.41 -15.18 -10.69
CA TYR A 95 8.27 -16.08 -10.78
C TYR A 95 8.63 -17.44 -10.14
N HIS A 96 8.20 -17.71 -8.92
CA HIS A 96 8.31 -19.05 -8.31
C HIS A 96 6.95 -19.76 -8.29
N SER A 97 6.62 -20.40 -9.42
CA SER A 97 5.37 -21.11 -9.69
C SER A 97 5.26 -22.48 -9.00
N SER A 98 5.42 -22.55 -7.68
CA SER A 98 5.06 -23.76 -6.92
C SER A 98 3.57 -23.74 -6.52
N LYS A 99 2.94 -24.91 -6.37
CA LYS A 99 1.53 -25.02 -5.93
C LYS A 99 1.31 -24.31 -4.58
N SER A 100 2.27 -24.43 -3.67
CA SER A 100 2.23 -23.76 -2.36
C SER A 100 2.40 -22.24 -2.45
N ALA A 101 3.09 -21.71 -3.47
CA ALA A 101 3.16 -20.27 -3.71
C ALA A 101 1.80 -19.71 -4.15
N ARG A 102 1.09 -20.40 -5.05
CA ARG A 102 -0.23 -19.96 -5.54
C ARG A 102 -1.29 -19.90 -4.45
N ASP A 103 -1.34 -20.91 -3.59
CA ASP A 103 -2.34 -20.94 -2.50
C ASP A 103 -2.05 -19.84 -1.47
N ARG A 104 -0.77 -19.54 -1.20
CA ARG A 104 -0.38 -18.40 -0.36
C ARG A 104 -0.74 -17.07 -0.99
N ASP A 105 -0.51 -16.89 -2.28
CA ASP A 105 -0.83 -15.63 -2.97
C ASP A 105 -2.33 -15.36 -2.98
N ARG A 106 -3.15 -16.39 -3.21
CA ARG A 106 -4.62 -16.29 -3.12
C ARG A 106 -5.06 -15.89 -1.72
N LEU A 107 -4.57 -16.60 -0.69
CA LEU A 107 -4.92 -16.28 0.70
C LEU A 107 -4.44 -14.87 1.10
N ARG A 108 -3.26 -14.46 0.63
CA ARG A 108 -2.72 -13.11 0.85
C ARG A 108 -3.64 -12.06 0.24
N GLU A 109 -4.05 -12.26 -1.00
CA GLU A 109 -4.98 -11.35 -1.67
C GLU A 109 -6.34 -11.30 -0.95
N GLU A 110 -6.91 -12.45 -0.58
CA GLU A 110 -8.16 -12.52 0.17
C GLU A 110 -8.08 -11.76 1.50
N VAL A 111 -6.98 -11.93 2.24
CA VAL A 111 -6.75 -11.21 3.50
C VAL A 111 -6.67 -9.71 3.26
N ILE A 112 -5.90 -9.25 2.27
CA ILE A 112 -5.75 -7.82 1.98
C ILE A 112 -7.11 -7.21 1.59
N ARG A 113 -7.85 -7.86 0.69
CA ARG A 113 -9.19 -7.42 0.26
C ARG A 113 -10.20 -7.44 1.42
N SER A 114 -10.15 -8.43 2.30
CA SER A 114 -11.02 -8.49 3.50
C SER A 114 -10.81 -7.32 4.46
N ARG A 115 -9.68 -6.59 4.35
CA ARG A 115 -9.39 -5.36 5.10
C ARG A 115 -9.79 -4.09 4.35
N GLY A 116 -10.55 -4.21 3.26
CA GLY A 116 -11.11 -3.08 2.51
C GLY A 116 -10.17 -2.53 1.44
N TRP A 117 -9.10 -3.24 1.09
CA TRP A 117 -8.22 -2.82 0.00
C TRP A 117 -8.81 -3.16 -1.37
N GLU A 118 -8.87 -2.16 -2.23
CA GLU A 118 -8.97 -2.34 -3.67
C GLU A 118 -7.58 -2.63 -4.24
N LEU A 119 -7.44 -3.71 -5.00
CA LEU A 119 -6.18 -4.10 -5.63
C LEU A 119 -6.29 -4.15 -7.16
N HIS A 120 -5.30 -3.61 -7.84
CA HIS A 120 -5.13 -3.65 -9.29
C HIS A 120 -3.76 -4.26 -9.62
N ARG A 121 -3.75 -5.34 -10.41
CA ARG A 121 -2.53 -6.04 -10.78
C ARG A 121 -2.10 -5.67 -12.20
N ILE A 122 -0.81 -5.41 -12.38
CA ILE A 122 -0.19 -5.19 -13.69
C ILE A 122 0.96 -6.17 -13.84
N TRP A 123 0.96 -6.92 -14.94
CA TRP A 123 2.06 -7.83 -15.28
C TRP A 123 3.12 -7.10 -16.10
N SER A 124 4.39 -7.31 -15.80
CA SER A 124 5.56 -6.69 -16.40
C SER A 124 5.64 -7.07 -17.88
N THR A 125 5.23 -8.29 -18.22
CA THR A 125 5.09 -8.76 -19.61
C THR A 125 4.01 -8.00 -20.36
N ASP A 126 2.85 -7.78 -19.75
CA ASP A 126 1.73 -7.08 -20.38
C ASP A 126 2.05 -5.59 -20.53
N TRP A 127 2.70 -5.01 -19.51
CA TRP A 127 3.22 -3.65 -19.56
C TRP A 127 4.26 -3.47 -20.65
N TYR A 128 5.20 -4.41 -20.80
CA TYR A 128 6.22 -4.34 -21.84
C TYR A 128 5.62 -4.49 -23.25
N LEU A 129 4.68 -5.42 -23.43
CA LEU A 129 4.09 -5.70 -24.74
C LEU A 129 3.03 -4.67 -25.16
N ASN A 130 2.21 -4.19 -24.21
CA ASN A 130 1.03 -3.35 -24.45
C ASN A 130 0.95 -2.18 -23.46
N GLN A 131 2.05 -1.46 -23.26
CA GLN A 131 2.18 -0.44 -22.22
C GLN A 131 1.00 0.55 -22.17
N LYS A 132 0.62 1.12 -23.32
CA LYS A 132 -0.46 2.11 -23.40
C LYS A 132 -1.80 1.53 -22.92
N HIS A 133 -2.07 0.27 -23.23
CA HIS A 133 -3.30 -0.39 -22.79
C HIS A 133 -3.34 -0.55 -21.27
N GLU A 134 -2.24 -0.97 -20.66
CA GLU A 134 -2.16 -1.12 -19.20
C GLU A 134 -2.23 0.24 -18.49
N GLN A 135 -1.63 1.29 -19.06
CA GLN A 135 -1.79 2.66 -18.56
C GLN A 135 -3.25 3.13 -18.59
N GLU A 136 -3.97 2.90 -19.70
CA GLU A 136 -5.38 3.25 -19.84
C GLU A 136 -6.25 2.47 -18.83
N ARG A 137 -5.97 1.17 -18.63
CA ARG A 137 -6.67 0.34 -17.63
C ARG A 137 -6.45 0.85 -16.21
N LEU A 138 -5.21 1.20 -15.87
CA LEU A 138 -4.87 1.75 -14.56
C LEU A 138 -5.54 3.10 -14.34
N ALA A 139 -5.43 4.02 -15.30
CA ALA A 139 -6.04 5.35 -15.24
C ALA A 139 -7.56 5.27 -15.07
N LYS A 140 -8.21 4.40 -15.85
CA LYS A 140 -9.66 4.14 -15.72
C LYS A 140 -10.02 3.64 -14.33
N ARG A 141 -9.26 2.68 -13.79
CA ARG A 141 -9.55 2.13 -12.45
C ARG A 141 -9.40 3.17 -11.35
N ILE A 142 -8.36 4.01 -11.44
CA ILE A 142 -8.15 5.12 -10.51
C ILE A 142 -9.34 6.09 -10.59
N ALA A 143 -9.76 6.47 -11.80
CA ALA A 143 -10.89 7.39 -11.99
C ALA A 143 -12.22 6.83 -11.47
N GLU A 144 -12.47 5.53 -11.59
CA GLU A 144 -13.67 4.86 -11.05
C GLU A 144 -13.75 4.92 -9.52
N LEU A 145 -12.60 4.91 -8.85
CA LEU A 145 -12.52 4.89 -7.39
C LEU A 145 -12.42 6.29 -6.80
N ALA A 146 -11.84 7.24 -7.55
CA ALA A 146 -11.61 8.61 -7.08
C ALA A 146 -12.92 9.25 -6.62
N SER A 147 -12.86 10.00 -5.51
CA SER A 147 -14.05 10.71 -5.03
C SER A 147 -14.53 11.69 -6.11
N PRO A 148 -15.84 11.85 -6.32
CA PRO A 148 -16.34 12.92 -7.17
C PRO A 148 -15.81 14.25 -6.61
N ALA A 149 -15.27 15.10 -7.50
CA ALA A 149 -14.76 16.41 -7.13
C ALA A 149 -15.87 17.16 -6.37
N VAL A 150 -15.61 17.50 -5.11
CA VAL A 150 -16.49 18.38 -4.34
C VAL A 150 -16.41 19.74 -5.03
N GLN A 151 -17.42 20.07 -5.84
CA GLN A 151 -17.60 21.41 -6.36
C GLN A 151 -17.85 22.32 -5.15
N ALA A 152 -16.88 23.19 -4.87
CA ALA A 152 -17.02 24.28 -3.91
C ALA A 152 -17.88 25.41 -4.51
#